data_AF-A0A1B8FLU6-F1
#
_entry.id   AF-A0A1B8FLU6-F1
#
_cell.length_a   1.000
_cell.length_b   1.000
_cell.length_c   1.000
_cell.angle_alpha   90.00
_cell.angle_beta   90.00
_cell.angle_gamma   90.00
#
_symmetry.space_group_name_H-M   'P 1'
#
loop_
_entity.id
_entity.type
_entity.pdbx_description
1 polymer ?
#
loop_
_entity_poly.entity_id
_entity_poly.type
_entity_poly.pdbx_seq_one_letter_code
_entity_poly.pdbx_strand_id
1 'polypeptide(L)'
;MQSVIRRTVLAEKQAARRLVKRRTKNHHQEMKTRREHERFADRQTTGTIKNARAARREDYDLGPLAPRRDVGLKKETYGTIQSNQLQGQKLTMEERLAVNPSGGRFANIVKGDRVVVLEGKDKGRIGKVQNFDAEKQQIVVEGMNMVDIAVPKWMMTSPEADQRPVRSVEKPLSIASVKLVVPLPDPETGNVRDVIVRDVVNSKIIFNKSGGANFSRMIAGLNTVIPWPKTAPKEHPDHDADTLRIDVETRTFLPTLLKPPMPDSVINELRNRFSIFRTRHEDAYLEAKEAEEAAKEERKQSIKLMRTPLNEINKRERTKRKALGKGELTEEMLAGIGAVIARKRGLALEAAGLEAATF
;
A
#
# COMPACT_ATOMS: atom_id res chain seq x y z
N MET A 1 14.58 32.21 13.58
CA MET A 1 14.02 31.33 12.50
C MET A 1 13.75 29.84 12.86
N GLN A 2 14.68 29.09 13.45
CA GLN A 2 14.55 27.62 13.62
C GLN A 2 13.31 27.18 14.43
N SER A 3 12.87 27.99 15.39
CA SER A 3 11.69 27.73 16.22
C SER A 3 10.38 27.70 15.41
N VAL A 4 10.25 28.56 14.40
CA VAL A 4 9.06 28.63 13.52
C VAL A 4 8.96 27.37 12.66
N ILE A 5 10.07 26.92 12.08
CA ILE A 5 10.14 25.67 11.31
C ILE A 5 9.89 24.47 12.23
N ARG A 6 10.46 24.45 13.43
CA ARG A 6 10.18 23.37 14.40
C ARG A 6 8.69 23.29 14.73
N ARG A 7 7.99 24.42 14.85
CA ARG A 7 6.55 24.47 15.11
C ARG A 7 5.75 23.81 13.97
N THR A 8 6.05 24.14 12.71
CA THR A 8 5.34 23.57 11.55
C THR A 8 5.58 22.05 11.49
N VAL A 9 6.84 21.63 11.59
CA VAL A 9 7.24 20.21 11.58
C VAL A 9 6.60 19.42 12.72
N LEU A 10 6.48 20.01 13.92
CA LEU A 10 5.80 19.38 15.05
C LEU A 10 4.31 19.19 14.79
N ALA A 11 3.65 20.21 14.22
CA ALA A 11 2.24 20.12 13.85
C ALA A 11 2.01 19.05 12.76
N GLU A 12 2.89 18.97 11.75
CA GLU A 12 2.83 17.94 10.70
C GLU A 12 2.96 16.55 11.28
N LYS A 13 3.95 16.33 12.17
CA LYS A 13 4.14 15.07 12.88
C LYS A 13 2.92 14.72 13.73
N GLN A 14 2.30 15.68 14.40
CA GLN A 14 1.09 15.45 15.18
C GLN A 14 -0.11 15.07 14.30
N ALA A 15 -0.32 15.76 13.18
CA ALA A 15 -1.37 15.45 12.22
C ALA A 15 -1.16 14.06 11.59
N ALA A 16 0.08 13.73 11.19
CA ALA A 16 0.45 12.42 10.67
C ALA A 16 0.19 11.30 11.69
N ARG A 17 0.56 11.50 12.97
CA ARG A 17 0.26 10.56 14.06
C ARG A 17 -1.25 10.33 14.24
N ARG A 18 -2.05 11.39 14.20
CA ARG A 18 -3.52 11.29 14.27
C ARG A 18 -4.09 10.54 13.06
N LEU A 19 -3.58 10.82 11.87
CA LEU A 19 -3.99 10.14 10.63
C LEU A 19 -3.67 8.64 10.69
N VAL A 20 -2.49 8.26 11.19
CA VAL A 20 -2.12 6.85 11.39
C VAL A 20 -3.09 6.19 12.37
N LYS A 21 -3.37 6.80 13.52
CA LYS A 21 -4.36 6.27 14.50
C LYS A 21 -5.77 6.10 13.90
N ARG A 22 -6.19 7.04 13.05
CA ARG A 22 -7.48 6.94 12.35
C ARG A 22 -7.46 5.82 11.32
N ARG A 23 -6.39 5.70 10.54
CA ARG A 23 -6.21 4.63 9.54
C ARG A 23 -6.20 3.26 10.20
N THR A 24 -5.49 3.10 11.32
CA THR A 24 -5.50 1.84 12.06
C THR A 24 -6.90 1.53 12.57
N LYS A 25 -7.61 2.49 13.19
CA LYS A 25 -9.00 2.28 13.64
C LYS A 25 -9.92 1.86 12.48
N ASN A 26 -9.87 2.55 11.35
CA ASN A 26 -10.67 2.22 10.16
C ASN A 26 -10.33 0.82 9.63
N HIS A 27 -9.04 0.47 9.58
CA HIS A 27 -8.61 -0.86 9.18
C HIS A 27 -9.12 -1.95 10.12
N HIS A 28 -9.09 -1.75 11.44
CA HIS A 28 -9.65 -2.72 12.38
C HIS A 28 -11.17 -2.90 12.19
N GLN A 29 -11.88 -1.80 11.91
CA GLN A 29 -13.31 -1.84 11.61
C GLN A 29 -13.59 -2.61 10.31
N GLU A 30 -12.81 -2.38 9.26
CA GLU A 30 -12.89 -3.10 7.98
C GLU A 30 -12.58 -4.60 8.15
N MET A 31 -11.57 -4.96 8.97
CA MET A 31 -11.24 -6.35 9.25
C MET A 31 -12.34 -7.04 10.06
N LYS A 32 -13.01 -6.31 10.96
CA LYS A 32 -14.18 -6.82 11.69
C LYS A 32 -15.34 -7.09 10.75
N THR A 33 -15.71 -6.13 9.89
CA THR A 33 -16.82 -6.31 8.93
C THR A 33 -16.51 -7.45 7.95
N ARG A 34 -15.26 -7.56 7.47
CA ARG A 34 -14.83 -8.67 6.63
C ARG A 34 -15.06 -10.03 7.30
N ARG A 35 -14.62 -10.18 8.55
CA ARG A 35 -14.80 -11.42 9.32
C ARG A 35 -16.27 -11.76 9.54
N GLU A 36 -17.13 -10.75 9.73
CA GLU A 36 -18.57 -10.94 9.86
C GLU A 36 -19.19 -11.43 8.54
N HIS A 37 -18.81 -10.85 7.41
CA HIS A 37 -19.22 -11.31 6.08
C HIS A 37 -18.74 -12.73 5.79
N GLU A 38 -17.49 -13.05 6.17
CA GLU A 38 -16.91 -14.38 6.02
C GLU A 38 -17.69 -15.43 6.80
N ARG A 39 -17.91 -15.19 8.10
CA ARG A 39 -18.72 -16.08 8.94
C ARG A 39 -20.12 -16.26 8.40
N PHE A 40 -20.73 -15.22 7.82
CA PHE A 40 -22.04 -15.32 7.19
C PHE A 40 -21.99 -16.25 5.97
N ALA A 41 -21.05 -16.03 5.05
CA ALA A 41 -20.88 -16.85 3.84
C ALA A 41 -20.58 -18.32 4.17
N ASP A 42 -19.72 -18.58 5.17
CA ASP A 42 -19.34 -19.93 5.60
C ASP A 42 -20.51 -20.66 6.24
N ARG A 43 -21.32 -19.97 7.05
CA ARG A 43 -22.53 -20.55 7.64
C ARG A 43 -23.54 -20.95 6.57
N GLN A 44 -23.77 -20.09 5.57
CA GLN A 44 -24.66 -20.41 4.45
C GLN A 44 -24.14 -21.62 3.66
N THR A 45 -22.85 -21.60 3.28
CA THR A 45 -22.23 -22.70 2.52
C THR A 45 -22.26 -24.01 3.31
N THR A 46 -21.86 -24.00 4.58
CA THR A 46 -21.89 -25.18 5.44
C THR A 46 -23.32 -25.69 5.64
N GLY A 47 -24.29 -24.78 5.82
CA GLY A 47 -25.71 -25.12 5.92
C GLY A 47 -26.22 -25.82 4.67
N THR A 48 -25.90 -25.29 3.47
CA THR A 48 -26.28 -25.91 2.20
C THR A 48 -25.67 -27.31 2.04
N ILE A 49 -24.40 -27.50 2.41
CA ILE A 49 -23.72 -28.81 2.36
C ILE A 49 -24.37 -29.81 3.31
N LYS A 50 -24.68 -29.40 4.56
CA LYS A 50 -25.34 -30.25 5.55
C LYS A 50 -26.74 -30.65 5.08
N ASN A 51 -27.52 -29.70 4.57
CA ASN A 51 -28.85 -29.95 4.05
C ASN A 51 -28.81 -30.90 2.83
N ALA A 52 -27.85 -30.73 1.92
CA ALA A 52 -27.68 -31.62 0.78
C ALA A 52 -27.30 -33.05 1.18
N ARG A 53 -26.48 -33.21 2.23
CA ARG A 53 -26.13 -34.54 2.78
C ARG A 53 -27.33 -35.23 3.42
N ALA A 54 -28.13 -34.49 4.20
CA ALA A 54 -29.35 -35.00 4.81
C ALA A 54 -30.39 -35.40 3.74
N ALA A 55 -30.61 -34.53 2.75
CA ALA A 55 -31.53 -34.79 1.65
C ALA A 55 -31.14 -36.04 0.85
N ARG A 56 -29.84 -36.21 0.54
CA ARG A 56 -29.36 -37.40 -0.16
C ARG A 56 -29.63 -38.70 0.61
N ARG A 57 -29.47 -38.67 1.94
CA ARG A 57 -29.76 -39.84 2.79
C ARG A 57 -31.25 -40.16 2.80
N GLU A 58 -32.07 -39.14 3.02
CA GLU A 58 -33.54 -39.28 3.01
C GLU A 58 -34.06 -39.79 1.66
N ASP A 59 -33.52 -39.32 0.54
CA ASP A 59 -33.89 -39.81 -0.80
C ASP A 59 -33.52 -41.28 -1.01
N TYR A 60 -32.37 -41.70 -0.46
CA TYR A 60 -31.94 -43.09 -0.51
C TYR A 60 -32.83 -44.00 0.35
N ASP A 61 -33.16 -43.56 1.57
CA ASP A 61 -33.95 -44.35 2.54
C ASP A 61 -35.43 -44.45 2.13
N LEU A 62 -36.01 -43.37 1.60
CA LEU A 62 -37.44 -43.32 1.25
C LEU A 62 -37.74 -43.79 -0.18
N GLY A 63 -36.75 -43.81 -1.08
CA GLY A 63 -36.90 -44.24 -2.47
C GLY A 63 -38.10 -43.58 -3.18
N PRO A 64 -39.17 -44.32 -3.51
CA PRO A 64 -40.35 -43.75 -4.18
C PRO A 64 -41.15 -42.75 -3.31
N LEU A 65 -40.96 -42.76 -1.98
CA LEU A 65 -41.62 -41.85 -1.04
C LEU A 65 -40.78 -40.58 -0.77
N ALA A 66 -39.71 -40.34 -1.53
CA ALA A 66 -38.85 -39.17 -1.35
C ALA A 66 -39.67 -37.86 -1.47
N PRO A 67 -39.54 -36.94 -0.51
CA PRO A 67 -40.35 -35.73 -0.48
C PRO A 67 -39.97 -34.79 -1.63
N ARG A 68 -40.98 -34.23 -2.28
CA ARG A 68 -40.82 -33.11 -3.21
C ARG A 68 -40.40 -31.86 -2.43
N ARG A 69 -39.18 -31.38 -2.66
CA ARG A 69 -38.61 -30.20 -1.94
C ARG A 69 -38.84 -28.88 -2.67
N ASP A 70 -39.30 -28.96 -3.92
CA ASP A 70 -39.71 -27.89 -4.83
C ASP A 70 -41.17 -27.44 -4.60
N VAL A 71 -41.62 -27.39 -3.34
CA VAL A 71 -43.01 -27.03 -2.99
C VAL A 71 -43.09 -25.98 -1.89
N GLY A 72 -44.28 -25.39 -1.71
CA GLY A 72 -44.54 -24.37 -0.70
C GLY A 72 -43.69 -23.11 -0.89
N LEU A 73 -43.08 -22.62 0.19
CA LEU A 73 -42.23 -21.41 0.18
C LEU A 73 -40.99 -21.53 -0.72
N LYS A 74 -40.54 -22.76 -1.01
CA LYS A 74 -39.35 -23.04 -1.82
C LYS A 74 -39.69 -23.48 -3.24
N LYS A 75 -40.95 -23.39 -3.67
CA LYS A 75 -41.38 -23.82 -5.00
C LYS A 75 -40.50 -23.28 -6.13
N GLU A 76 -40.18 -22.00 -6.06
CA GLU A 76 -39.36 -21.34 -7.08
C GLU A 76 -37.88 -21.31 -6.69
N THR A 77 -37.54 -21.30 -5.40
CA THR A 77 -36.18 -21.01 -4.91
C THR A 77 -35.38 -22.23 -4.50
N TYR A 78 -35.97 -23.43 -4.54
CA TYR A 78 -35.26 -24.64 -4.17
C TYR A 78 -34.03 -24.86 -5.07
N GLY A 79 -32.88 -25.16 -4.47
CA GLY A 79 -31.62 -25.35 -5.19
C GLY A 79 -30.91 -24.06 -5.61
N THR A 80 -31.48 -22.89 -5.33
CA THR A 80 -30.85 -21.60 -5.66
C THR A 80 -29.88 -21.10 -4.59
N ILE A 81 -28.96 -20.23 -5.02
CA ILE A 81 -28.01 -19.53 -4.17
C ILE A 81 -28.52 -18.12 -3.89
N GLN A 82 -28.21 -17.55 -2.72
CA GLN A 82 -28.49 -16.14 -2.45
C GLN A 82 -27.55 -15.23 -3.25
N SER A 83 -28.06 -14.11 -3.75
CA SER A 83 -27.28 -13.15 -4.54
C SER A 83 -25.97 -12.69 -3.86
N ASN A 84 -25.99 -12.51 -2.53
CA ASN A 84 -24.81 -12.12 -1.76
C ASN A 84 -23.65 -13.13 -1.82
N GLN A 85 -23.94 -14.41 -2.09
CA GLN A 85 -22.94 -15.47 -2.16
C GLN A 85 -22.30 -15.60 -3.57
N LEU A 86 -22.83 -14.88 -4.57
CA LEU A 86 -22.18 -14.78 -5.89
C LEU A 86 -20.84 -14.06 -5.77
N GLN A 87 -20.80 -12.98 -4.98
CA GLN A 87 -19.63 -12.15 -4.87
C GLN A 87 -18.63 -12.75 -3.89
N GLY A 88 -17.39 -12.97 -4.35
CA GLY A 88 -16.28 -13.26 -3.45
C GLY A 88 -15.97 -12.10 -2.50
N GLN A 89 -15.21 -12.42 -1.47
CA GLN A 89 -14.65 -11.43 -0.55
C GLN A 89 -13.44 -10.74 -1.17
N LYS A 90 -13.16 -9.52 -0.72
CA LYS A 90 -11.92 -8.82 -1.05
C LYS A 90 -10.76 -9.48 -0.32
N LEU A 91 -9.76 -9.92 -1.08
CA LEU A 91 -8.57 -10.56 -0.54
C LEU A 91 -7.56 -9.51 -0.05
N THR A 92 -6.80 -9.84 1.00
CA THR A 92 -5.61 -9.07 1.40
C THR A 92 -4.51 -9.18 0.34
N MET A 93 -3.51 -8.29 0.41
CA MET A 93 -2.36 -8.38 -0.49
C MET A 93 -1.61 -9.73 -0.38
N GLU A 94 -1.49 -10.28 0.83
CA GLU A 94 -0.84 -11.57 1.09
C GLU A 94 -1.65 -12.73 0.50
N GLU A 95 -2.97 -12.73 0.72
CA GLU A 95 -3.87 -13.73 0.14
C GLU A 95 -3.87 -13.65 -1.40
N ARG A 96 -3.83 -12.44 -1.98
CA ARG A 96 -3.73 -12.27 -3.45
C ARG A 96 -2.45 -12.89 -3.99
N LEU A 97 -1.32 -12.70 -3.29
CA LEU A 97 -0.04 -13.29 -3.68
C LEU A 97 -0.05 -14.81 -3.52
N ALA A 98 -0.73 -15.35 -2.50
CA ALA A 98 -0.87 -16.80 -2.33
C ALA A 98 -1.69 -17.44 -3.47
N VAL A 99 -2.79 -16.78 -3.89
CA VAL A 99 -3.65 -17.27 -4.96
C VAL A 99 -2.99 -17.09 -6.34
N ASN A 100 -2.26 -16.00 -6.53
CA ASN A 100 -1.60 -15.67 -7.79
C ASN A 100 -0.14 -15.27 -7.55
N PRO A 101 0.76 -16.24 -7.30
CA PRO A 101 2.15 -15.97 -6.89
C PRO A 101 2.95 -15.23 -7.96
N SER A 102 2.65 -15.48 -9.22
CA SER A 102 3.38 -14.87 -10.33
C SER A 102 2.79 -13.55 -10.82
N GLY A 103 1.53 -13.23 -10.43
CA GLY A 103 0.87 -11.98 -10.79
C GLY A 103 0.86 -10.95 -9.66
N GLY A 104 0.57 -11.34 -8.42
CA GLY A 104 0.50 -10.41 -7.28
C GLY A 104 -0.33 -9.14 -7.59
N ARG A 105 0.33 -7.97 -7.63
CA ARG A 105 -0.29 -6.68 -8.01
C ARG A 105 -0.60 -6.57 -9.51
N PHE A 106 0.17 -7.25 -10.35
CA PHE A 106 0.14 -7.18 -11.81
C PHE A 106 -0.45 -8.47 -12.38
N ALA A 107 -1.75 -8.47 -12.64
CA ALA A 107 -2.43 -9.67 -13.09
C ALA A 107 -1.91 -10.20 -14.42
N ASN A 108 -1.81 -11.53 -14.51
CA ASN A 108 -1.29 -12.23 -15.69
C ASN A 108 -2.39 -12.62 -16.67
N ILE A 109 -3.65 -12.58 -16.23
CA ILE A 109 -4.86 -12.91 -17.00
C ILE A 109 -5.73 -11.67 -17.08
N VAL A 110 -6.24 -11.37 -18.26
CA VAL A 110 -7.03 -10.17 -18.57
C VAL A 110 -8.31 -10.57 -19.31
N LYS A 111 -9.29 -9.66 -19.33
CA LYS A 111 -10.48 -9.78 -20.18
C LYS A 111 -10.09 -10.11 -21.62
N GLY A 112 -10.73 -11.12 -22.19
CA GLY A 112 -10.51 -11.58 -23.55
C GLY A 112 -9.57 -12.79 -23.69
N ASP A 113 -8.85 -13.16 -22.64
CA ASP A 113 -8.03 -14.38 -22.66
C ASP A 113 -8.87 -15.65 -22.71
N ARG A 114 -8.31 -16.71 -23.31
CA ARG A 114 -8.85 -18.06 -23.26
C ARG A 114 -8.26 -18.78 -22.05
N VAL A 115 -9.12 -19.37 -21.24
CA VAL A 115 -8.73 -20.10 -20.04
C VAL A 115 -9.43 -21.45 -19.97
N VAL A 116 -8.74 -22.43 -19.37
CA VAL A 116 -9.28 -23.73 -19.01
C VAL A 116 -9.59 -23.76 -17.52
N VAL A 117 -10.74 -24.34 -17.17
CA VAL A 117 -11.14 -24.53 -15.77
C VAL A 117 -10.59 -25.85 -15.24
N LEU A 118 -9.94 -25.81 -14.07
CA LEU A 118 -9.31 -26.99 -13.45
C LEU A 118 -10.17 -27.65 -12.38
N GLU A 119 -11.13 -26.92 -11.81
CA GLU A 119 -11.92 -27.35 -10.64
C GLU A 119 -13.40 -27.01 -10.79
N GLY A 120 -14.26 -27.74 -10.07
CA GLY A 120 -15.71 -27.53 -10.10
C GLY A 120 -16.42 -28.30 -11.20
N LYS A 121 -17.69 -27.92 -11.45
CA LYS A 121 -18.61 -28.62 -12.37
C LYS A 121 -18.11 -28.61 -13.82
N ASP A 122 -17.51 -27.50 -14.24
CA ASP A 122 -17.07 -27.27 -15.63
C ASP A 122 -15.58 -27.57 -15.85
N LYS A 123 -15.00 -28.46 -15.04
CA LYS A 123 -13.59 -28.87 -15.16
C LYS A 123 -13.27 -29.39 -16.57
N GLY A 124 -12.18 -28.92 -17.13
CA GLY A 124 -11.69 -29.26 -18.47
C GLY A 124 -12.29 -28.43 -19.60
N ARG A 125 -13.32 -27.62 -19.34
CA ARG A 125 -13.90 -26.73 -20.35
C ARG A 125 -13.03 -25.50 -20.54
N ILE A 126 -12.98 -25.04 -21.79
CA ILE A 126 -12.24 -23.85 -22.22
C ILE A 126 -13.25 -22.76 -22.55
N GLY A 127 -12.96 -21.52 -22.15
CA GLY A 127 -13.77 -20.37 -22.55
C GLY A 127 -13.06 -19.06 -22.33
N LYS A 128 -13.78 -17.97 -22.59
CA LYS A 128 -13.23 -16.63 -22.67
C LYS A 128 -13.51 -15.84 -21.40
N VAL A 129 -12.50 -15.14 -20.90
CA VAL A 129 -12.63 -14.27 -19.72
C VAL A 129 -13.43 -13.03 -20.10
N GLN A 130 -14.58 -12.83 -19.44
CA GLN A 130 -15.45 -11.66 -19.62
C GLN A 130 -15.03 -10.50 -18.72
N ASN A 131 -14.68 -10.80 -17.47
CA ASN A 131 -14.25 -9.79 -16.50
C ASN A 131 -13.22 -10.38 -15.54
N PHE A 132 -12.31 -9.53 -15.05
CA PHE A 132 -11.32 -9.87 -14.04
C PHE A 132 -11.41 -8.85 -12.89
N ASP A 133 -11.69 -9.36 -11.69
CA ASP A 133 -11.68 -8.57 -10.46
C ASP A 133 -10.32 -8.71 -9.77
N ALA A 134 -9.49 -7.66 -9.88
CA ALA A 134 -8.16 -7.63 -9.29
C ALA A 134 -8.15 -7.60 -7.75
N GLU A 135 -9.22 -7.12 -7.11
CA GLU A 135 -9.29 -7.05 -5.64
C GLU A 135 -9.58 -8.42 -5.02
N LYS A 136 -10.39 -9.22 -5.72
CA LYS A 136 -10.82 -10.56 -5.29
C LYS A 136 -9.99 -11.67 -5.92
N GLN A 137 -9.18 -11.35 -6.95
CA GLN A 137 -8.48 -12.33 -7.78
C GLN A 137 -9.44 -13.38 -8.36
N GLN A 138 -10.58 -12.90 -8.85
CA GLN A 138 -11.62 -13.73 -9.45
C GLN A 138 -11.84 -13.34 -10.91
N ILE A 139 -12.16 -14.32 -11.73
CA ILE A 139 -12.55 -14.13 -13.13
C ILE A 139 -13.97 -14.59 -13.36
N VAL A 140 -14.69 -13.89 -14.22
CA VAL A 140 -15.95 -14.35 -14.80
C VAL A 140 -15.64 -14.87 -16.19
N VAL A 141 -16.02 -16.12 -16.45
CA VAL A 141 -15.76 -16.79 -17.72
C VAL A 141 -17.11 -17.08 -18.38
N GLU A 142 -17.20 -16.77 -19.67
CA GLU A 142 -18.44 -16.83 -20.44
C GLU A 142 -19.07 -18.22 -20.42
N GLY A 143 -20.34 -18.30 -20.02
CA GLY A 143 -21.14 -19.52 -20.02
C GLY A 143 -20.63 -20.62 -19.08
N MET A 144 -19.71 -20.31 -18.16
CA MET A 144 -19.12 -21.26 -17.23
C MET A 144 -19.46 -20.96 -15.78
N ASN A 145 -19.46 -22.03 -14.97
CA ASN A 145 -19.79 -21.98 -13.56
C ASN A 145 -21.16 -21.31 -13.31
N MET A 146 -22.12 -21.66 -14.17
CA MET A 146 -23.48 -21.14 -14.11
C MET A 146 -24.17 -21.63 -12.83
N VAL A 147 -24.75 -20.69 -12.09
CA VAL A 147 -25.51 -20.96 -10.87
C VAL A 147 -26.84 -20.23 -10.90
N ASP A 148 -27.85 -20.89 -10.34
CA ASP A 148 -29.18 -20.31 -10.23
C ASP A 148 -29.29 -19.49 -8.94
N ILE A 149 -29.69 -18.23 -9.09
CA ILE A 149 -29.79 -17.28 -7.99
C ILE A 149 -31.24 -16.88 -7.77
N ALA A 150 -31.66 -16.90 -6.51
CA ALA A 150 -32.89 -16.27 -6.08
C ALA A 150 -32.71 -14.75 -6.06
N VAL A 151 -33.41 -14.07 -6.97
CA VAL A 151 -33.35 -12.62 -7.05
C VAL A 151 -34.24 -12.03 -5.93
N PRO A 152 -33.77 -11.01 -5.18
CA PRO A 152 -34.62 -10.35 -4.19
C PRO A 152 -35.78 -9.59 -4.85
N LYS A 153 -36.95 -9.59 -4.20
CA LYS A 153 -38.17 -8.93 -4.72
C LYS A 153 -37.97 -7.46 -5.09
N TRP A 154 -37.16 -6.72 -4.32
CA TRP A 154 -36.89 -5.30 -4.57
C TRP A 154 -36.11 -5.04 -5.87
N MET A 155 -35.45 -6.05 -6.44
CA MET A 155 -34.71 -5.93 -7.71
C MET A 155 -35.60 -6.25 -8.92
N MET A 156 -36.77 -6.86 -8.70
CA MET A 156 -37.74 -7.25 -9.74
C MET A 156 -38.73 -6.14 -10.10
N THR A 157 -38.71 -5.01 -9.38
CA THR A 157 -39.71 -3.95 -9.52
C THR A 157 -39.48 -3.05 -10.74
N SER A 158 -38.33 -3.14 -11.42
CA SER A 158 -38.10 -2.38 -12.65
C SER A 158 -38.83 -3.05 -13.81
N PRO A 159 -39.70 -2.33 -14.56
CA PRO A 159 -40.50 -2.91 -15.63
C PRO A 159 -39.68 -3.48 -16.80
N GLU A 160 -38.43 -3.04 -16.94
CA GLU A 160 -37.49 -3.49 -17.98
C GLU A 160 -36.67 -4.74 -17.55
N ALA A 161 -36.78 -5.15 -16.28
CA ALA A 161 -36.03 -6.29 -15.75
C ALA A 161 -36.83 -7.59 -15.86
N ASP A 162 -36.12 -8.71 -16.08
CA ASP A 162 -36.70 -10.04 -16.12
C ASP A 162 -37.40 -10.40 -14.80
N GLN A 163 -38.73 -10.51 -14.79
CA GLN A 163 -39.52 -10.71 -13.56
C GLN A 163 -39.38 -12.12 -12.96
N ARG A 164 -38.58 -12.99 -13.58
CA ARG A 164 -38.35 -14.35 -13.07
C ARG A 164 -37.73 -14.33 -11.66
N PRO A 165 -38.27 -15.13 -10.72
CA PRO A 165 -37.78 -15.23 -9.35
C PRO A 165 -36.37 -15.81 -9.27
N VAL A 166 -36.00 -16.62 -10.26
CA VAL A 166 -34.70 -17.28 -10.39
C VAL A 166 -34.06 -16.91 -11.71
N ARG A 167 -32.76 -16.61 -11.65
CA ARG A 167 -31.95 -16.34 -12.84
C ARG A 167 -30.66 -17.14 -12.77
N SER A 168 -30.25 -17.70 -13.91
CA SER A 168 -28.96 -18.38 -14.04
C SER A 168 -27.89 -17.37 -14.41
N VAL A 169 -26.82 -17.28 -13.63
CA VAL A 169 -25.73 -16.33 -13.84
C VAL A 169 -24.37 -16.98 -13.65
N GLU A 170 -23.36 -16.41 -14.28
CA GLU A 170 -21.97 -16.88 -14.21
C GLU A 170 -21.39 -16.54 -12.84
N LYS A 171 -21.03 -17.56 -12.06
CA LYS A 171 -20.36 -17.35 -10.78
C LYS A 171 -18.86 -17.13 -10.99
N PRO A 172 -18.28 -16.05 -10.44
CA PRO A 172 -16.83 -15.81 -10.52
C PRO A 172 -16.03 -17.00 -9.98
N LEU A 173 -15.00 -17.39 -10.73
CA LEU A 173 -14.03 -18.42 -10.37
C LEU A 173 -12.75 -17.77 -9.82
N SER A 174 -12.06 -18.46 -8.91
CA SER A 174 -10.73 -18.04 -8.49
C SER A 174 -9.72 -18.17 -9.63
N ILE A 175 -8.77 -17.25 -9.72
CA ILE A 175 -7.68 -17.33 -10.70
C ILE A 175 -6.80 -18.59 -10.51
N ALA A 176 -6.74 -19.16 -9.29
CA ALA A 176 -6.01 -20.40 -9.04
C ALA A 176 -6.67 -21.63 -9.68
N SER A 177 -7.99 -21.61 -9.84
CA SER A 177 -8.77 -22.72 -10.40
C SER A 177 -8.80 -22.70 -11.94
N VAL A 178 -8.04 -21.81 -12.58
CA VAL A 178 -7.96 -21.70 -14.03
C VAL A 178 -6.52 -21.60 -14.53
N LYS A 179 -6.31 -21.96 -15.80
CA LYS A 179 -5.04 -21.78 -16.49
C LYS A 179 -5.24 -21.17 -17.87
N LEU A 180 -4.24 -20.43 -18.33
CA LEU A 180 -4.28 -19.78 -19.62
C LEU A 180 -4.12 -20.82 -20.74
N VAL A 181 -4.89 -20.69 -21.82
CA VAL A 181 -4.77 -21.51 -23.02
C VAL A 181 -4.24 -20.64 -24.15
N VAL A 182 -3.10 -21.02 -24.72
CA VAL A 182 -2.43 -20.25 -25.77
C VAL A 182 -2.14 -21.16 -26.96
N PRO A 183 -2.44 -20.70 -28.19
CA PRO A 183 -1.99 -21.39 -29.39
C PRO A 183 -0.47 -21.21 -29.55
N LEU A 184 0.28 -22.30 -29.52
CA LEU A 184 1.72 -22.30 -29.74
C LEU A 184 2.08 -23.24 -30.89
N PRO A 185 3.08 -22.90 -31.73
CA PRO A 185 3.61 -23.82 -32.71
C PRO A 185 4.40 -24.93 -32.02
N ASP A 186 4.18 -26.17 -32.45
CA ASP A 186 4.98 -27.32 -32.01
C ASP A 186 6.39 -27.22 -32.62
N PRO A 187 7.48 -27.36 -31.82
CA PRO A 187 8.85 -27.18 -32.32
C PRO A 187 9.25 -28.17 -33.42
N GLU A 188 8.68 -29.38 -33.42
CA GLU A 188 9.03 -30.42 -34.40
C GLU A 188 8.18 -30.34 -35.67
N THR A 189 6.86 -30.16 -35.53
CA THR A 189 5.92 -30.22 -36.66
C THR A 189 5.55 -28.85 -37.22
N GLY A 190 5.80 -27.76 -36.50
CA GLY A 190 5.40 -26.39 -36.88
C GLY A 190 3.90 -26.12 -36.82
N ASN A 191 3.07 -27.12 -36.51
CA ASN A 191 1.63 -26.98 -36.42
C ASN A 191 1.24 -26.23 -35.14
N VAL A 192 0.29 -25.31 -35.26
CA VAL A 192 -0.24 -24.56 -34.11
C VAL A 192 -1.23 -25.43 -33.34
N ARG A 193 -0.96 -25.65 -32.05
CA ARG A 193 -1.87 -26.36 -31.14
C ARG A 193 -2.16 -25.52 -29.91
N ASP A 194 -3.35 -25.70 -29.35
CA ASP A 194 -3.72 -25.09 -28.09
C ASP A 194 -3.00 -25.79 -26.93
N VAL A 195 -2.20 -25.03 -26.18
CA VAL A 195 -1.43 -25.52 -25.04
C VAL A 195 -1.94 -24.87 -23.76
N ILE A 196 -2.06 -25.67 -22.70
CA ILE A 196 -2.38 -25.17 -21.36
C ILE A 196 -1.08 -24.68 -20.72
N VAL A 197 -1.01 -23.40 -20.40
CA VAL A 197 0.14 -22.79 -19.74
C VAL A 197 0.02 -22.98 -18.24
N ARG A 198 0.94 -23.76 -17.66
CA ARG A 198 0.97 -24.04 -16.22
C ARG A 198 1.26 -22.79 -15.42
N ASP A 199 2.39 -22.14 -15.67
CA ASP A 199 2.82 -20.96 -14.92
C ASP A 199 3.21 -19.85 -15.89
N VAL A 200 2.74 -18.63 -15.59
CA VAL A 200 3.01 -17.41 -16.36
C VAL A 200 3.81 -16.48 -15.46
N VAL A 201 4.89 -15.90 -15.95
CA VAL A 201 5.76 -14.97 -15.21
C VAL A 201 5.77 -13.62 -15.92
N ASN A 202 5.80 -12.54 -15.15
CA ASN A 202 5.92 -11.19 -15.70
C ASN A 202 7.38 -10.90 -16.09
N SER A 203 7.55 -10.26 -17.25
CA SER A 203 8.83 -9.67 -17.64
C SER A 203 9.21 -8.54 -16.69
N LYS A 204 10.40 -7.97 -16.89
CA LYS A 204 10.81 -6.74 -16.19
C LYS A 204 9.73 -5.67 -16.33
N ILE A 205 9.24 -5.18 -15.20
CA ILE A 205 8.20 -4.15 -15.14
C ILE A 205 8.87 -2.78 -15.26
N ILE A 206 8.39 -1.99 -16.23
CA ILE A 206 8.87 -0.63 -16.49
C ILE A 206 7.77 0.35 -16.09
N PHE A 207 8.09 1.26 -15.18
CA PHE A 207 7.15 2.28 -14.71
C PHE A 207 7.32 3.58 -15.51
N ASN A 208 6.21 4.13 -15.98
CA ASN A 208 6.16 5.42 -16.64
C ASN A 208 5.99 6.53 -15.61
N LYS A 209 6.45 7.75 -15.93
CA LYS A 209 6.29 8.93 -15.06
C LYS A 209 4.82 9.23 -14.72
N SER A 210 3.91 8.93 -15.65
CA SER A 210 2.46 9.07 -15.46
C SER A 210 1.84 7.99 -14.56
N GLY A 211 2.64 7.09 -13.98
CA GLY A 211 2.19 6.06 -13.04
C GLY A 211 1.74 4.73 -13.67
N GLY A 212 1.76 4.62 -15.00
CA GLY A 212 1.50 3.37 -15.71
C GLY A 212 2.66 2.38 -15.60
N ALA A 213 2.36 1.08 -15.68
CA ALA A 213 3.36 0.00 -15.68
C ALA A 213 3.25 -0.79 -16.98
N ASN A 214 4.36 -0.91 -17.71
CA ASN A 214 4.47 -1.67 -18.94
C ASN A 214 5.25 -2.96 -18.66
N PHE A 215 4.66 -4.10 -19.00
CA PHE A 215 5.29 -5.40 -18.91
C PHE A 215 4.63 -6.37 -19.89
N SER A 216 5.36 -7.42 -20.23
CA SER A 216 4.89 -8.54 -21.01
C SER A 216 4.81 -9.76 -20.11
N ARG A 217 3.88 -10.65 -20.39
CA ARG A 217 3.77 -11.94 -19.70
C ARG A 217 4.47 -13.01 -20.52
N MET A 218 5.18 -13.91 -19.86
CA MET A 218 5.99 -14.97 -20.45
C MET A 218 5.63 -16.31 -19.81
N ILE A 219 5.85 -17.40 -20.53
CA ILE A 219 5.67 -18.74 -19.96
C ILE A 219 6.83 -19.04 -18.99
N ALA A 220 6.57 -19.56 -17.80
CA ALA A 220 7.63 -19.88 -16.86
C ALA A 220 8.61 -20.91 -17.46
N GLY A 221 9.92 -20.64 -17.38
CA GLY A 221 10.96 -21.51 -17.92
C GLY A 221 11.15 -21.44 -19.44
N LEU A 222 10.21 -20.85 -20.18
CA LEU A 222 10.34 -20.60 -21.61
C LEU A 222 10.41 -19.09 -21.87
N ASN A 223 11.35 -18.63 -22.68
CA ASN A 223 11.42 -17.22 -23.07
C ASN A 223 10.37 -16.84 -24.14
N THR A 224 9.21 -17.48 -24.11
CA THR A 224 8.10 -17.26 -25.03
C THR A 224 7.15 -16.22 -24.44
N VAL A 225 7.08 -15.06 -25.08
CA VAL A 225 6.18 -13.97 -24.69
C VAL A 225 4.76 -14.29 -25.16
N ILE A 226 3.80 -14.17 -24.25
CA ILE A 226 2.38 -14.31 -24.55
C ILE A 226 1.82 -12.90 -24.82
N PRO A 227 1.30 -12.62 -26.02
CA PRO A 227 0.72 -11.32 -26.32
C PRO A 227 -0.54 -11.07 -25.48
N TRP A 228 -0.80 -9.80 -25.17
CA TRP A 228 -2.06 -9.38 -24.57
C TRP A 228 -3.20 -9.48 -25.58
N PRO A 229 -4.43 -9.81 -25.14
CA PRO A 229 -5.58 -9.82 -26.04
C PRO A 229 -5.84 -8.40 -26.55
N LYS A 230 -6.23 -8.26 -27.82
CA LYS A 230 -6.59 -6.96 -28.39
C LYS A 230 -7.86 -6.45 -27.70
N THR A 231 -7.76 -5.41 -26.89
CA THR A 231 -8.92 -4.73 -26.33
C THR A 231 -9.41 -3.67 -27.30
N ALA A 232 -10.72 -3.54 -27.45
CA ALA A 232 -11.28 -2.41 -28.18
C ALA A 232 -10.80 -1.11 -27.51
N PRO A 233 -10.38 -0.11 -28.31
CA PRO A 233 -10.01 1.19 -27.75
C PRO A 233 -11.21 1.75 -26.99
N LYS A 234 -10.96 2.32 -25.80
CA LYS A 234 -12.02 2.97 -25.04
C LYS A 234 -12.47 4.19 -25.82
N GLU A 235 -13.75 4.28 -26.11
CA GLU A 235 -14.35 5.47 -26.69
C GLU A 235 -14.36 6.58 -25.65
N HIS A 236 -13.89 7.75 -26.06
CA HIS A 236 -13.90 8.98 -25.27
C HIS A 236 -14.76 9.98 -26.04
N PRO A 237 -16.11 9.86 -25.95
CA PRO A 237 -16.99 10.81 -26.61
C PRO A 237 -16.87 12.17 -25.93
N ASP A 238 -16.91 13.23 -26.74
CA ASP A 238 -17.04 14.59 -26.23
C ASP A 238 -18.48 14.82 -25.79
N HIS A 239 -18.65 15.38 -24.60
CA HIS A 239 -19.95 15.74 -24.05
C HIS A 239 -20.19 17.25 -24.18
N ASP A 240 -21.47 17.67 -24.23
CA ASP A 240 -21.83 19.09 -24.36
C ASP A 240 -21.33 19.98 -23.20
N ALA A 241 -21.04 19.36 -22.03
CA ALA A 241 -20.46 20.04 -20.88
C ALA A 241 -18.94 20.16 -20.94
N ASP A 242 -18.29 19.51 -21.91
CA ASP A 242 -16.84 19.56 -22.07
C ASP A 242 -16.42 20.85 -22.77
N THR A 243 -15.20 21.29 -22.47
CA THR A 243 -14.61 22.47 -23.13
C THR A 243 -14.07 22.08 -24.49
N LEU A 244 -14.26 22.96 -25.48
CA LEU A 244 -13.73 22.73 -26.82
C LEU A 244 -12.20 22.68 -26.77
N ARG A 245 -11.61 21.81 -27.60
CA ARG A 245 -10.16 21.64 -27.68
C ARG A 245 -9.41 22.95 -27.91
N ILE A 246 -9.95 23.83 -28.77
CA ILE A 246 -9.35 25.13 -29.08
C ILE A 246 -9.21 26.00 -27.83
N ASP A 247 -10.24 26.03 -26.96
CA ASP A 247 -10.22 26.83 -25.74
C ASP A 247 -9.23 26.28 -24.72
N VAL A 248 -9.13 24.95 -24.62
CA VAL A 248 -8.18 24.26 -23.73
C VAL A 248 -6.73 24.47 -24.16
N GLU A 249 -6.45 24.42 -25.47
CA GLU A 249 -5.09 24.56 -26.01
C GLU A 249 -4.64 26.03 -26.09
N THR A 250 -5.56 26.98 -25.98
CA THR A 250 -5.24 28.41 -26.03
C THR A 250 -4.37 28.83 -24.83
N ARG A 251 -3.13 29.20 -25.12
CA ARG A 251 -2.15 29.63 -24.10
C ARG A 251 -2.34 31.10 -23.74
N THR A 252 -3.12 31.36 -22.69
CA THR A 252 -3.42 32.73 -22.22
C THR A 252 -2.50 33.23 -21.11
N PHE A 253 -1.84 32.34 -20.36
CA PHE A 253 -0.99 32.75 -19.23
C PHE A 253 0.32 33.37 -19.71
N LEU A 254 0.48 34.67 -19.42
CA LEU A 254 1.71 35.42 -19.65
C LEU A 254 2.40 35.70 -18.30
N PRO A 255 3.58 35.10 -18.03
CA PRO A 255 4.27 35.33 -16.77
C PRO A 255 4.76 36.77 -16.67
N THR A 256 4.46 37.43 -15.56
CA THR A 256 4.91 38.80 -15.26
C THR A 256 5.79 38.80 -14.01
N LEU A 257 6.79 39.68 -13.98
CA LEU A 257 7.73 39.78 -12.85
C LEU A 257 7.34 40.89 -11.87
N LEU A 258 6.91 42.06 -12.38
CA LEU A 258 6.60 43.25 -11.59
C LEU A 258 5.19 43.23 -10.99
N LYS A 259 4.31 42.36 -11.50
CA LYS A 259 2.93 42.20 -11.04
C LYS A 259 2.72 40.74 -10.66
N PRO A 260 1.99 40.46 -9.57
CA PRO A 260 1.60 39.09 -9.29
C PRO A 260 0.60 38.60 -10.36
N PRO A 261 0.56 37.29 -10.65
CA PRO A 261 -0.33 36.72 -11.66
C PRO A 261 -1.82 36.80 -11.29
N MET A 262 -2.13 37.13 -10.03
CA MET A 262 -3.47 37.31 -9.50
C MET A 262 -3.45 38.38 -8.40
N PRO A 263 -4.60 38.98 -8.05
CA PRO A 263 -4.66 39.94 -6.95
C PRO A 263 -4.22 39.34 -5.60
N ASP A 264 -3.56 40.15 -4.76
CA ASP A 264 -3.01 39.70 -3.48
C ASP A 264 -4.06 39.19 -2.49
N SER A 265 -5.32 39.65 -2.60
CA SER A 265 -6.44 39.18 -1.79
C SER A 265 -6.68 37.67 -1.93
N VAL A 266 -6.54 37.15 -3.14
CA VAL A 266 -6.79 35.75 -3.49
C VAL A 266 -5.79 34.80 -2.81
N ILE A 267 -4.60 35.28 -2.44
CA ILE A 267 -3.60 34.49 -1.72
C ILE A 267 -4.15 33.98 -0.37
N ASN A 268 -5.01 34.77 0.29
CA ASN A 268 -5.60 34.40 1.58
C ASN A 268 -6.71 33.36 1.44
N GLU A 269 -7.30 33.21 0.25
CA GLU A 269 -8.29 32.18 -0.08
C GLU A 269 -7.59 30.86 -0.44
N LEU A 270 -6.52 30.93 -1.24
CA LEU A 270 -5.73 29.74 -1.60
C LEU A 270 -5.06 29.09 -0.39
N ARG A 271 -4.70 29.88 0.62
CA ARG A 271 -4.09 29.39 1.86
C ARG A 271 -4.52 30.21 3.06
N ASN A 272 -4.76 29.52 4.17
CA ASN A 272 -5.00 30.20 5.44
C ASN A 272 -3.72 30.96 5.90
N ARG A 273 -3.83 32.30 5.99
CA ARG A 273 -2.77 33.23 6.42
C ARG A 273 -2.17 32.88 7.78
N PHE A 274 -2.99 32.37 8.69
CA PHE A 274 -2.63 32.08 10.09
C PHE A 274 -2.44 30.58 10.35
N SER A 275 -2.30 29.78 9.29
CA SER A 275 -2.04 28.34 9.40
C SER A 275 -0.74 28.07 10.15
N ILE A 276 -0.79 27.09 11.06
CA ILE A 276 0.40 26.57 11.75
C ILE A 276 1.35 25.87 10.76
N PHE A 277 0.87 25.45 9.60
CA PHE A 277 1.64 24.82 8.53
C PHE A 277 2.24 25.82 7.53
N ARG A 278 2.10 27.13 7.77
CA ARG A 278 2.70 28.15 6.92
C ARG A 278 4.23 28.06 6.99
N THR A 279 4.89 27.93 5.85
CA THR A 279 6.36 27.87 5.72
C THR A 279 6.97 29.15 5.13
N ARG A 280 6.22 29.86 4.29
CA ARG A 280 6.65 31.12 3.63
C ARG A 280 6.16 32.32 4.45
N HIS A 281 7.07 32.97 5.16
CA HIS A 281 6.79 34.13 6.01
C HIS A 281 7.29 35.43 5.37
N GLU A 282 6.75 36.56 5.82
CA GLU A 282 7.27 37.89 5.49
C GLU A 282 8.47 38.21 6.39
N ASP A 283 9.41 39.02 5.91
CA ASP A 283 10.65 39.34 6.63
C ASP A 283 10.36 40.07 7.95
N ALA A 284 9.43 41.02 7.96
CA ALA A 284 8.99 41.71 9.18
C ALA A 284 8.47 40.76 10.28
N TYR A 285 7.83 39.64 9.89
CA TYR A 285 7.40 38.62 10.86
C TYR A 285 8.58 37.83 11.42
N LEU A 286 9.58 37.54 10.59
CA LEU A 286 10.80 36.84 11.00
C LEU A 286 11.62 37.70 11.96
N GLU A 287 11.83 38.97 11.62
CA GLU A 287 12.50 39.95 12.47
C GLU A 287 11.81 40.10 13.82
N ALA A 288 10.48 40.25 13.83
CA ALA A 288 9.72 40.31 15.08
C ALA A 288 9.88 39.04 15.94
N LYS A 289 10.00 37.87 15.32
CA LYS A 289 10.24 36.61 16.04
C LYS A 289 11.67 36.46 16.54
N GLU A 290 12.64 36.99 15.81
CA GLU A 290 14.04 36.98 16.22
C GLU A 290 14.28 37.97 17.35
N ALA A 291 13.67 39.16 17.30
CA ALA A 291 13.64 40.10 18.41
C ALA A 291 12.98 39.50 19.66
N GLU A 292 11.88 38.75 19.51
CA GLU A 292 11.24 38.03 20.62
C GLU A 292 12.17 36.98 21.26
N GLU A 293 12.95 36.26 20.45
CA GLU A 293 13.95 35.29 20.94
C GLU A 293 15.13 36.00 21.62
N ALA A 294 15.65 37.07 21.03
CA ALA A 294 16.72 37.89 21.60
C ALA A 294 16.32 38.49 22.96
N ALA A 295 15.12 39.09 23.05
CA ALA A 295 14.61 39.63 24.31
C ALA A 295 14.45 38.56 25.39
N LYS A 296 14.06 37.33 25.03
CA LYS A 296 14.01 36.20 25.98
C LYS A 296 15.40 35.79 26.43
N GLU A 297 16.39 35.82 25.55
CA GLU A 297 17.78 35.54 25.91
C GLU A 297 18.33 36.62 26.83
N GLU A 298 18.13 37.90 26.50
CA GLU A 298 18.50 39.04 27.35
C GLU A 298 17.84 38.95 28.73
N ARG A 299 16.56 38.58 28.81
CA ARG A 299 15.87 38.31 30.07
C ARG A 299 16.50 37.16 30.86
N LYS A 300 17.02 36.12 30.21
CA LYS A 300 17.80 35.07 30.90
C LYS A 300 19.16 35.61 31.34
N GLN A 301 19.77 36.51 30.56
CA GLN A 301 21.04 37.14 30.89
C GLN A 301 20.92 38.18 32.01
N SER A 302 19.76 38.79 32.24
CA SER A 302 19.57 39.81 33.30
C SER A 302 19.83 39.24 34.71
N ILE A 303 19.64 37.93 34.91
CA ILE A 303 20.03 37.22 36.14
C ILE A 303 21.53 37.41 36.43
N LYS A 304 22.37 37.64 35.41
CA LYS A 304 23.80 37.95 35.60
C LYS A 304 24.03 39.22 36.42
N LEU A 305 23.12 40.19 36.37
CA LEU A 305 23.23 41.45 37.11
C LEU A 305 23.01 41.27 38.61
N MET A 306 22.28 40.22 39.01
CA MET A 306 21.98 39.89 40.41
C MET A 306 23.04 38.96 41.04
N ARG A 307 24.24 38.87 40.46
CA ARG A 307 25.30 38.02 41.01
C ARG A 307 25.96 38.66 42.22
N THR A 308 26.24 37.86 43.24
CA THR A 308 27.02 38.31 44.39
C THR A 308 28.49 38.56 43.99
N PRO A 309 29.20 39.48 44.67
CA PRO A 309 30.60 39.79 44.39
C PRO A 309 31.52 38.55 44.39
N LEU A 310 31.30 37.62 45.33
CA LEU A 310 32.02 36.34 45.40
C LEU A 310 31.82 35.50 44.13
N ASN A 311 30.60 35.45 43.60
CA ASN A 311 30.28 34.72 42.37
C ASN A 311 30.93 35.35 41.14
N GLU A 312 31.09 36.68 41.11
CA GLU A 312 31.82 37.36 40.04
C GLU A 312 33.32 37.08 40.08
N ILE A 313 33.93 37.12 41.26
CA ILE A 313 35.34 36.76 41.48
C ILE A 313 35.60 35.32 41.04
N ASN A 314 34.78 34.37 41.52
CA ASN A 314 34.86 32.96 41.14
C ASN A 314 34.72 32.75 39.64
N LYS A 315 33.83 33.52 38.97
CA LYS A 315 33.69 33.47 37.51
C LYS A 315 34.94 34.01 36.82
N ARG A 316 35.48 35.15 37.26
CA ARG A 316 36.71 35.75 36.71
C ARG A 316 37.89 34.80 36.84
N GLU A 317 38.02 34.13 37.99
CA GLU A 317 39.04 33.10 38.17
C GLU A 317 38.81 31.90 37.25
N ARG A 318 37.57 31.41 37.13
CA ARG A 318 37.26 30.32 36.19
C ARG A 318 37.57 30.70 34.74
N THR A 319 37.29 31.93 34.32
CA THR A 319 37.65 32.40 32.97
C THR A 319 39.16 32.51 32.80
N LYS A 320 39.90 32.98 33.82
CA LYS A 320 41.37 33.02 33.80
C LYS A 320 41.97 31.62 33.75
N ARG A 321 41.49 30.69 34.58
CA ARG A 321 41.90 29.27 34.58
C ARG A 321 41.56 28.57 33.26
N LYS A 322 40.40 28.85 32.66
CA LYS A 322 40.05 28.33 31.33
C LYS A 322 40.95 28.91 30.23
N ALA A 323 41.29 30.20 30.30
CA ALA A 323 42.18 30.86 29.34
C ALA A 323 43.62 30.36 29.46
N LEU A 324 44.08 30.02 30.66
CA LEU A 324 45.39 29.38 30.91
C LEU A 324 45.49 27.97 30.29
N GLY A 325 44.36 27.36 29.89
CA GLY A 325 44.35 26.03 29.30
C GLY A 325 44.77 24.95 30.29
N LYS A 326 45.12 23.77 29.79
CA LYS A 326 45.81 22.74 30.58
C LYS A 326 47.31 22.95 30.39
N GLY A 327 48.09 22.91 31.46
CA GLY A 327 49.55 22.96 31.33
C GLY A 327 50.06 21.75 30.56
N GLU A 328 50.84 22.00 29.51
CA GLU A 328 51.55 20.97 28.76
C GLU A 328 52.88 20.68 29.48
N LEU A 329 53.26 19.40 29.58
CA LEU A 329 54.53 19.00 30.19
C LEU A 329 55.67 19.33 29.22
N THR A 330 56.69 20.05 29.68
CA THR A 330 57.88 20.34 28.87
C THR A 330 58.69 19.07 28.64
N GLU A 331 59.45 19.03 27.53
CA GLU A 331 60.27 17.88 27.16
C GLU A 331 61.30 17.53 28.24
N GLU A 332 61.84 18.52 28.96
CA GLU A 332 62.74 18.30 30.10
C GLU A 332 62.03 17.65 31.29
N MET A 333 60.78 18.04 31.59
CA MET A 333 59.98 17.39 32.62
C MET A 333 59.63 15.96 32.23
N LEU A 334 59.35 15.71 30.95
CA LEU A 334 59.13 14.37 30.41
C LEU A 334 60.40 13.51 30.48
N ALA A 335 61.57 14.08 30.17
CA ALA A 335 62.86 13.43 30.30
C ALA A 335 63.21 13.14 31.76
N GLY A 336 62.92 14.07 32.68
CA GLY A 336 63.07 13.87 34.13
C GLY A 336 62.15 12.78 34.67
N ILE A 337 60.89 12.74 34.22
CA ILE A 337 59.95 11.65 34.51
C ILE A 337 60.50 10.33 33.95
N GLY A 338 61.03 10.35 32.72
CA GLY A 338 61.68 9.20 32.07
C GLY A 338 62.90 8.69 32.84
N ALA A 339 63.75 9.57 33.36
CA ALA A 339 64.93 9.22 34.16
C ALA A 339 64.56 8.61 35.51
N VAL A 340 63.51 9.11 36.17
CA VAL A 340 62.97 8.49 37.40
C VAL A 340 62.38 7.11 37.11
N ILE A 341 61.68 6.97 35.99
CA ILE A 341 61.16 5.66 35.53
C ILE A 341 62.32 4.70 35.27
N ALA A 342 63.36 5.12 34.55
CA ALA A 342 64.54 4.30 34.25
C ALA A 342 65.31 3.92 35.53
N ARG A 343 65.50 4.85 36.47
CA ARG A 343 66.16 4.58 37.75
C ARG A 343 65.39 3.59 38.62
N LYS A 344 64.07 3.78 38.76
CA LYS A 344 63.21 2.83 39.48
C LYS A 344 63.18 1.46 38.79
N ARG A 345 63.19 1.43 37.46
CA ARG A 345 63.26 0.20 36.67
C ARG A 345 64.63 -0.49 36.82
N GLY A 346 65.72 0.27 36.86
CA GLY A 346 67.07 -0.22 37.14
C GLY A 346 67.20 -0.80 38.54
N LEU A 347 66.72 -0.09 39.58
CA LEU A 347 66.66 -0.62 40.94
C LEU A 347 65.79 -1.88 41.06
N ALA A 348 64.68 -1.94 40.31
CA ALA A 348 63.84 -3.13 40.25
C ALA A 348 64.52 -4.31 39.52
N LEU A 349 65.36 -4.03 38.51
CA LEU A 349 66.13 -5.04 37.78
C LEU A 349 67.37 -5.51 38.56
N GLU A 350 68.06 -4.63 39.29
CA GLU A 350 69.12 -4.98 40.25
C GLU A 350 68.58 -5.83 41.39
N ALA A 351 67.42 -5.48 41.96
CA ALA A 351 66.73 -6.30 42.97
C ALA A 351 66.28 -7.66 42.40
N ALA A 352 66.15 -7.79 41.08
CA ALA A 352 65.82 -9.03 40.38
C ALA A 352 67.05 -9.76 39.79
N GLY A 353 68.27 -9.26 40.01
CA GLY A 353 69.53 -9.91 39.61
C GLY A 353 69.88 -9.85 38.11
N LEU A 354 69.41 -8.85 37.36
CA LEU A 354 69.65 -8.70 35.92
C LEU A 354 70.35 -7.36 35.60
N GLU A 355 71.41 -7.37 34.78
CA GLU A 355 72.16 -6.16 34.41
C GLU A 355 71.36 -5.21 33.49
N ALA A 356 71.55 -3.91 33.70
CA ALA A 356 70.84 -2.85 32.97
C ALA A 356 71.42 -2.66 31.55
N ALA A 357 70.56 -2.79 30.53
CA ALA A 357 70.94 -2.48 29.15
C ALA A 357 71.25 -0.98 28.99
N THR A 358 72.47 -0.68 28.55
CA THR A 358 72.91 0.66 28.18
C THR A 358 72.38 1.01 26.78
N PHE A 359 71.66 2.13 26.69
CA PHE A 359 71.28 2.78 25.43
C PHE A 359 71.69 4.24 25.49
#